data_AF-A0A922VQF4-F1
#
_entry.id   AF-A0A922VQF4-F1
#
_cell.length_a   1.000
_cell.length_b   1.000
_cell.length_c   1.000
_cell.angle_alpha   90.00
_cell.angle_beta   90.00
_cell.angle_gamma   90.00
#
_symmetry.space_group_name_H-M   'P 1'
#
loop_
_entity.id
_entity.type
_entity.pdbx_description
1 polymer ?
#
loop_
_entity_poly.entity_id
_entity_poly.type
_entity_poly.pdbx_seq_one_letter_code
_entity_poly.pdbx_strand_id
1 'polypeptide(L)'
;MAPSQSGAIRSATAGTSWNSAALTNHHSHRHHHQPEHPYRSHPARPGPPRYPPSRPRSPRRFSDLRADIPLVLAKVLTQRLRELEERGILRRSVMDTTPPSVEYNLTAPGVEFMPVFRAIADVGQRLKVRASPLLAESQT
;
A
#
# COMPACT_ATOMS: atom_id res chain seq x y z
N MET A 1 -37.67 39.38 -24.38
CA MET A 1 -36.44 38.95 -25.06
C MET A 1 -35.43 38.57 -23.99
N ALA A 2 -34.99 37.30 -23.98
CA ALA A 2 -34.00 36.61 -23.11
C ALA A 2 -34.30 36.44 -21.58
N PRO A 3 -33.79 35.39 -20.90
CA PRO A 3 -33.46 34.04 -21.38
C PRO A 3 -33.93 32.88 -20.45
N SER A 4 -33.63 31.68 -20.97
CA SER A 4 -33.92 30.31 -20.56
C SER A 4 -33.34 29.85 -19.20
N GLN A 5 -34.00 28.82 -18.66
CA GLN A 5 -33.81 28.15 -17.36
C GLN A 5 -32.59 27.21 -17.27
N SER A 6 -32.34 26.79 -16.02
CA SER A 6 -31.90 25.45 -15.57
C SER A 6 -30.40 25.30 -15.25
N GLY A 7 -29.97 24.77 -14.10
CA GLY A 7 -30.69 24.15 -12.99
C GLY A 7 -29.74 24.03 -11.79
N ALA A 8 -30.31 24.18 -10.61
CA ALA A 8 -29.61 24.29 -9.33
C ALA A 8 -29.14 22.93 -8.79
N ILE A 9 -27.95 22.97 -8.22
CA ILE A 9 -27.34 21.95 -7.36
C ILE A 9 -28.16 21.86 -6.06
N ARG A 10 -28.59 20.66 -5.66
CA ARG A 10 -29.01 20.39 -4.28
C ARG A 10 -28.38 19.12 -3.75
N SER A 11 -27.53 19.33 -2.77
CA SER A 11 -27.13 18.43 -1.71
C SER A 11 -28.33 17.89 -0.94
N ALA A 12 -28.27 16.66 -0.44
CA ALA A 12 -29.03 16.25 0.73
C ALA A 12 -28.37 15.07 1.46
N THR A 13 -28.09 15.36 2.72
CA THR A 13 -27.59 14.56 3.82
C THR A 13 -28.69 13.66 4.42
N ALA A 14 -28.27 12.83 5.37
CA ALA A 14 -29.07 12.08 6.35
C ALA A 14 -29.68 10.77 5.82
N GLY A 15 -29.78 9.72 6.61
CA GLY A 15 -29.54 9.57 8.03
C GLY A 15 -30.02 8.19 8.45
N THR A 16 -29.29 7.62 9.40
CA THR A 16 -29.55 6.39 10.14
C THR A 16 -31.02 6.17 10.52
N SER A 17 -31.53 4.94 10.37
CA SER A 17 -32.43 4.33 11.35
C SER A 17 -32.55 2.82 11.11
N TRP A 18 -32.12 2.04 12.10
CA TRP A 18 -32.50 0.64 12.22
C TRP A 18 -33.65 0.52 13.22
N ASN A 19 -34.58 -0.39 12.85
CA ASN A 19 -35.34 -1.30 13.69
C ASN A 19 -36.84 -1.08 13.99
N SER A 20 -37.55 -2.16 13.63
CA SER A 20 -38.55 -2.88 14.43
C SER A 20 -40.02 -2.44 14.34
N ALA A 21 -40.81 -3.26 13.65
CA ALA A 21 -42.19 -3.54 14.05
C ALA A 21 -42.57 -4.99 13.67
N ALA A 22 -43.34 -5.59 14.56
CA ALA A 22 -43.62 -7.01 14.68
C ALA A 22 -44.81 -7.48 13.80
N LEU A 23 -44.78 -8.78 13.48
CA LEU A 23 -45.91 -9.72 13.34
C LEU A 23 -47.04 -9.40 12.33
N THR A 24 -47.16 -10.22 11.27
CA THR A 24 -48.36 -11.06 11.06
C THR A 24 -48.06 -12.23 10.11
N ASN A 25 -48.58 -13.40 10.45
CA ASN A 25 -48.42 -14.64 9.68
C ASN A 25 -49.47 -14.69 8.56
N HIS A 26 -49.06 -14.79 7.30
CA HIS A 26 -49.90 -15.37 6.25
C HIS A 26 -49.05 -16.07 5.19
N HIS A 27 -49.39 -17.33 4.97
CA HIS A 27 -48.84 -18.19 3.94
C HIS A 27 -48.98 -17.54 2.56
N SER A 28 -47.85 -17.43 1.87
CA SER A 28 -47.79 -17.52 0.42
C SER A 28 -46.40 -18.03 0.08
N HIS A 29 -46.34 -19.17 -0.60
CA HIS A 29 -45.15 -19.66 -1.28
C HIS A 29 -44.68 -18.60 -2.28
N ARG A 30 -43.95 -17.60 -1.80
CA ARG A 30 -43.24 -16.67 -2.64
C ARG A 30 -41.90 -17.34 -2.90
N HIS A 31 -41.78 -17.96 -4.07
CA HIS A 31 -40.48 -18.34 -4.60
C HIS A 31 -39.60 -17.09 -4.55
N HIS A 32 -38.70 -17.02 -3.57
CA HIS A 32 -37.62 -16.06 -3.59
C HIS A 32 -36.72 -16.47 -4.75
N HIS A 33 -37.06 -16.00 -5.94
CA HIS A 33 -36.10 -15.84 -7.01
C HIS A 33 -35.07 -14.85 -6.45
N GLN A 34 -33.98 -15.38 -5.89
CA GLN A 34 -32.83 -14.54 -5.64
C GLN A 34 -32.44 -13.94 -7.00
N PRO A 35 -32.19 -12.63 -7.08
CA PRO A 35 -31.60 -12.09 -8.30
C PRO A 35 -30.29 -12.83 -8.49
N GLU A 36 -30.18 -13.58 -9.59
CA GLU A 36 -28.93 -14.20 -10.01
C GLU A 36 -27.89 -13.09 -10.05
N HIS A 37 -26.98 -13.08 -9.06
CA HIS A 37 -25.86 -12.18 -9.09
C HIS A 37 -25.09 -12.52 -10.38
N PRO A 38 -24.87 -11.59 -11.32
CA PRO A 38 -24.23 -11.86 -12.61
C PRO A 38 -22.75 -12.30 -12.49
N TYR A 39 -22.29 -12.53 -11.26
CA TYR A 39 -20.96 -12.99 -10.89
C TYR A 39 -20.94 -14.44 -10.39
N ARG A 40 -22.04 -15.22 -10.54
CA ARG A 40 -21.97 -16.67 -10.36
C ARG A 40 -21.29 -17.27 -11.59
N SER A 41 -20.08 -17.78 -11.39
CA SER A 41 -19.15 -18.33 -12.41
C SER A 41 -18.13 -17.34 -12.98
N HIS A 42 -17.52 -16.48 -12.15
CA HIS A 42 -16.19 -15.97 -12.51
C HIS A 42 -15.16 -17.09 -12.29
N PRO A 43 -14.35 -17.45 -13.31
CA PRO A 43 -13.21 -18.35 -13.08
C PRO A 43 -12.38 -17.73 -11.97
N ALA A 44 -11.93 -18.57 -11.02
CA ALA A 44 -11.16 -18.17 -9.85
C ALA A 44 -10.19 -17.05 -10.25
N ARG A 45 -10.47 -15.81 -9.80
CA ARG A 45 -9.58 -14.67 -10.04
C ARG A 45 -8.20 -15.19 -9.63
N PRO A 46 -7.20 -15.22 -10.54
CA PRO A 46 -5.90 -15.72 -10.15
C PRO A 46 -5.50 -14.93 -8.92
N GLY A 47 -5.17 -15.64 -7.83
CA GLY A 47 -4.64 -15.00 -6.64
C GLY A 47 -3.51 -14.05 -7.04
N PRO A 48 -3.21 -13.02 -6.23
CA PRO A 48 -2.08 -12.14 -6.51
C PRO A 48 -0.87 -13.02 -6.85
N PRO A 49 -0.08 -12.67 -7.89
CA PRO A 49 1.02 -13.50 -8.34
C PRO A 49 1.83 -13.90 -7.11
N ARG A 50 1.93 -15.20 -6.85
CA ARG A 50 2.87 -15.73 -5.87
C ARG A 50 4.23 -15.44 -6.46
N TYR A 51 4.76 -14.25 -6.18
CA TYR A 51 6.11 -13.89 -6.57
C TYR A 51 7.00 -15.00 -6.02
N PRO A 52 7.82 -15.65 -6.86
CA PRO A 52 8.82 -16.57 -6.33
C PRO A 52 9.62 -15.78 -5.28
N PRO A 53 10.02 -16.41 -4.16
CA PRO A 53 10.77 -15.72 -3.13
C PRO A 53 11.95 -15.05 -3.81
N SER A 54 11.93 -13.71 -3.89
CA SER A 54 13.06 -12.98 -4.44
C SER A 54 14.22 -13.37 -3.54
N ARG A 55 15.30 -13.91 -4.11
CA ARG A 55 16.44 -14.36 -3.32
C ARG A 55 16.78 -13.22 -2.35
N PRO A 56 16.67 -13.42 -1.03
CA PRO A 56 16.80 -12.34 -0.08
C PRO A 56 18.15 -11.69 -0.32
N ARG A 57 18.17 -10.36 -0.48
CA ARG A 57 19.44 -9.62 -0.51
C ARG A 57 20.23 -10.01 0.73
N SER A 58 21.56 -10.09 0.58
CA SER A 58 22.44 -10.40 1.71
C SER A 58 22.14 -9.49 2.90
N PRO A 59 22.22 -10.01 4.13
CA PRO A 59 22.12 -9.22 5.35
C PRO A 59 22.95 -7.94 5.29
N ARG A 60 22.41 -6.84 5.80
CA ARG A 60 23.09 -5.52 5.78
C ARG A 60 23.30 -5.00 7.19
N ARG A 61 24.48 -4.41 7.43
CA ARG A 61 24.78 -3.72 8.69
C ARG A 61 24.18 -2.31 8.68
N PHE A 62 24.06 -1.70 9.85
CA PHE A 62 23.59 -0.32 9.96
C PHE A 62 24.44 0.66 9.15
N SER A 63 25.77 0.48 9.15
CA SER A 63 26.71 1.28 8.37
C SER A 63 26.37 1.27 6.88
N ASP A 64 26.06 0.10 6.35
CA ASP A 64 25.80 -0.08 4.92
C ASP A 64 24.47 0.56 4.54
N LEU A 65 23.45 0.40 5.39
CA LEU A 65 22.13 1.02 5.19
C LEU A 65 22.21 2.54 5.27
N ARG A 66 23.04 3.08 6.17
CA ARG A 66 23.25 4.53 6.29
C ARG A 66 24.04 5.09 5.11
N ALA A 67 25.03 4.34 4.61
CA ALA A 67 25.80 4.72 3.44
C ALA A 67 24.91 4.83 2.18
N ASP A 68 23.91 3.97 2.04
CA ASP A 68 22.94 4.01 0.93
C ASP A 68 22.02 5.26 0.99
N ILE A 69 21.91 5.94 2.14
CA ILE A 69 20.99 7.07 2.35
C ILE A 69 21.72 8.20 3.12
N PRO A 70 22.69 8.91 2.51
CA PRO A 70 23.59 9.81 3.24
C PRO A 70 22.89 10.99 3.92
N LEU A 71 21.71 11.40 3.44
CA LEU A 71 20.93 12.52 3.98
C LEU A 71 20.09 12.13 5.21
N VAL A 72 19.98 10.84 5.56
CA VAL A 72 19.18 10.42 6.72
C VAL A 72 19.97 10.55 8.02
N LEU A 73 19.34 11.15 9.02
CA LEU A 73 19.90 11.19 10.37
C LEU A 73 19.92 9.78 10.97
N ALA A 74 21.01 9.43 11.66
CA ALA A 74 21.18 8.11 12.26
C ALA A 74 20.03 7.73 13.21
N LYS A 75 19.57 8.70 14.04
CA LYS A 75 18.42 8.51 14.95
C LYS A 75 17.15 8.14 14.19
N VAL A 76 16.89 8.79 13.05
CA VAL A 76 15.71 8.52 12.23
C VAL A 76 15.84 7.13 11.57
N LEU A 77 17.01 6.77 11.05
CA LEU A 77 17.23 5.44 10.49
C LEU A 77 17.00 4.34 11.53
N THR A 78 17.56 4.49 12.74
CA THR A 78 17.31 3.55 13.85
C THR A 78 15.83 3.42 14.16
N GLN A 79 15.11 4.55 14.24
CA GLN A 79 13.67 4.54 14.49
C GLN A 79 12.92 3.79 13.39
N ARG A 80 13.20 4.05 12.10
CA ARG A 80 12.54 3.38 10.99
C ARG A 80 12.85 1.89 10.93
N LEU A 81 14.09 1.49 11.21
CA LEU A 81 14.46 0.08 11.25
C LEU A 81 13.70 -0.66 12.36
N ARG A 82 13.57 -0.05 13.55
CA ARG A 82 12.78 -0.59 14.66
C ARG A 82 11.29 -0.70 14.30
N GLU A 83 10.70 0.34 13.71
CA GLU A 83 9.30 0.31 13.27
C GLU A 83 9.03 -0.80 12.23
N LEU A 84 9.98 -1.03 11.32
CA LEU A 84 9.87 -2.09 10.31
C LEU A 84 10.07 -3.49 10.92
N GLU A 85 10.91 -3.63 11.94
CA GLU A 85 11.05 -4.86 12.72
C GLU A 85 9.77 -5.18 13.51
N GLU A 86 9.20 -4.19 14.20
CA GLU A 86 7.94 -4.32 14.94
C GLU A 86 6.76 -4.70 14.03
N ARG A 87 6.78 -4.25 12.77
CA ARG A 87 5.80 -4.63 11.74
C ARG A 87 6.08 -5.97 11.06
N GLY A 88 7.16 -6.67 11.45
CA GLY A 88 7.54 -7.96 10.87
C GLY A 88 8.05 -7.89 9.43
N ILE A 89 8.46 -6.71 8.96
CA ILE A 89 9.02 -6.51 7.61
C ILE A 89 10.54 -6.76 7.60
N LEU A 90 11.19 -6.48 8.73
CA LEU A 90 12.61 -6.74 8.95
C LEU A 90 12.83 -7.72 10.10
N ARG A 91 13.94 -8.44 10.04
CA ARG A 91 14.50 -9.23 11.15
C ARG A 91 15.88 -8.68 11.48
N ARG A 92 16.09 -8.37 12.75
CA ARG A 92 17.38 -8.02 13.32
C ARG A 92 18.06 -9.26 13.89
N SER A 93 19.31 -9.49 13.51
CA SER A 93 20.13 -10.58 14.02
C SER A 93 21.42 -10.03 14.62
N VAL A 94 21.74 -10.44 15.84
CA VAL A 94 23.05 -10.19 16.43
C VAL A 94 24.01 -11.27 15.93
N MET A 95 25.18 -10.84 15.48
CA MET A 95 26.23 -11.71 14.96
C MET A 95 27.38 -11.77 15.96
N ASP A 96 27.87 -12.98 16.19
CA ASP A 96 29.02 -13.29 17.06
C ASP A 96 30.34 -12.93 16.37
N THR A 97 30.50 -11.65 16.06
CA THR A 97 31.77 -11.08 15.59
C THR A 97 32.50 -10.42 16.75
N THR A 98 33.78 -10.09 16.55
CA THR A 98 34.55 -9.27 17.49
C THR A 98 34.86 -7.93 16.82
N PRO A 99 34.25 -6.81 17.24
CA PRO A 99 33.17 -6.68 18.24
C PRO A 99 31.81 -7.23 17.74
N PRO A 100 30.84 -7.53 18.62
CA PRO A 100 29.52 -8.00 18.21
C PRO A 100 28.86 -7.03 17.23
N SER A 101 28.26 -7.56 16.17
CA SER A 101 27.65 -6.76 15.13
C SER A 101 26.19 -7.13 14.92
N VAL A 102 25.47 -6.27 14.21
CA VAL A 102 24.03 -6.41 13.99
C VAL A 102 23.76 -6.33 12.51
N GLU A 103 22.97 -7.27 12.02
CA GLU A 103 22.54 -7.31 10.64
C GLU A 103 21.02 -7.30 10.52
N TYR A 104 20.54 -6.63 9.49
CA TYR A 104 19.13 -6.49 9.17
C TYR A 104 18.82 -7.22 7.87
N ASN A 105 17.73 -7.97 7.87
CA ASN A 105 17.26 -8.75 6.74
C ASN A 105 15.77 -8.52 6.51
N LEU A 106 15.34 -8.54 5.26
CA LEU A 106 13.91 -8.63 4.95
C LEU A 106 13.36 -9.98 5.37
N THR A 107 12.17 -9.96 5.94
CA THR A 107 11.36 -11.17 6.16
C THR A 107 10.65 -11.59 4.87
N ALA A 108 9.96 -12.73 4.87
CA ALA A 108 9.15 -13.13 3.72
C ALA A 108 8.10 -12.07 3.32
N PRO A 109 7.28 -11.52 4.26
CA PRO A 109 6.41 -10.39 3.94
C PRO A 109 7.16 -9.17 3.40
N GLY A 110 8.33 -8.84 3.96
CA GLY A 110 9.14 -7.72 3.46
C GLY A 110 9.63 -7.89 2.03
N VAL A 111 9.92 -9.13 1.61
CA VAL A 111 10.28 -9.45 0.23
C VAL A 111 9.08 -9.29 -0.71
N GLU A 112 7.87 -9.65 -0.28
CA GLU A 112 6.65 -9.50 -1.09
C GLU A 112 6.34 -8.04 -1.45
N PHE A 113 6.79 -7.07 -0.66
CA PHE A 113 6.65 -5.63 -0.97
C PHE A 113 7.63 -5.10 -2.01
N MET A 114 8.67 -5.86 -2.39
CA MET A 114 9.69 -5.41 -3.35
C MET A 114 9.13 -4.89 -4.68
N PRO A 115 8.09 -5.47 -5.30
CA PRO A 115 7.51 -4.92 -6.52
C PRO A 115 6.98 -3.49 -6.35
N VAL A 116 6.37 -3.18 -5.19
CA VAL A 116 5.87 -1.83 -4.88
C VAL A 116 7.01 -0.84 -4.77
N PHE A 117 8.07 -1.18 -4.03
CA PHE A 117 9.23 -0.30 -3.89
C PHE A 117 9.94 -0.06 -5.24
N ARG A 118 10.03 -1.09 -6.09
CA ARG A 118 10.58 -0.94 -7.45
C ARG A 118 9.73 0.02 -8.28
N ALA A 119 8.40 -0.14 -8.26
CA ALA A 119 7.52 0.76 -8.99
C ALA A 119 7.68 2.23 -8.55
N ILE A 120 7.80 2.48 -7.24
CA ILE A 120 8.06 3.83 -6.70
C ILE A 120 9.43 4.35 -7.17
N ALA A 121 10.48 3.52 -7.10
CA ALA A 121 11.82 3.89 -7.52
C ALA A 121 11.87 4.23 -9.02
N ASP A 122 11.21 3.45 -9.87
CA ASP A 122 11.15 3.68 -11.31
C ASP A 122 10.47 5.01 -11.64
N VAL A 123 9.36 5.33 -10.98
CA VAL A 123 8.70 6.64 -11.11
C VAL A 123 9.64 7.75 -10.66
N GLY A 124 10.27 7.60 -9.51
CA GLY A 124 11.21 8.59 -8.97
C GLY A 124 12.38 8.86 -9.91
N GLN A 125 12.93 7.83 -10.55
CA GLN A 125 14.02 7.98 -11.50
C GLN A 125 13.59 8.74 -12.76
N ARG A 126 12.39 8.44 -13.29
CA ARG A 126 11.82 9.20 -14.43
C ARG A 126 11.61 10.67 -14.09
N LEU A 127 11.18 10.99 -12.87
CA LEU A 127 10.99 12.38 -12.44
C LEU A 127 12.31 13.13 -12.24
N LYS A 128 13.35 12.49 -11.71
CA LYS A 128 14.69 13.09 -11.62
C LYS A 128 15.22 13.54 -12.98
N VAL A 129 15.08 12.69 -14.01
CA VAL A 129 15.51 13.01 -15.37
C VAL A 129 14.78 14.22 -15.95
N ARG A 130 13.52 14.44 -15.58
CA ARG A 130 12.71 15.60 -16.03
C ARG A 130 13.00 16.89 -15.28
N ALA A 131 13.53 16.82 -14.06
CA ALA A 131 13.88 18.00 -13.28
C ALA A 131 15.24 18.61 -13.72
N SER A 132 16.12 17.81 -14.34
CA SER A 132 17.45 18.29 -14.79
C SER A 132 17.44 19.39 -15.85
N PRO A 133 16.54 19.44 -16.86
CA PRO A 133 16.48 20.56 -17.80
C PRO A 133 15.91 21.85 -17.19
N LEU A 134 14.94 21.73 -16.27
CA LEU A 134 14.23 22.90 -15.71
C LEU A 134 15.06 23.71 -14.70
N LEU A 135 16.08 23.08 -14.09
CA LEU A 135 17.00 23.75 -13.17
C LEU A 135 18.14 24.51 -13.88
N ALA A 136 18.31 24.30 -15.20
CA ALA A 136 19.32 24.99 -16.00
C ALA A 136 18.83 26.36 -16.53
N GLU A 137 17.51 26.56 -16.65
CA GLU A 137 16.92 27.78 -17.22
C GLU A 137 16.72 28.92 -16.20
N SER A 138 17.12 28.73 -14.94
CA SER A 138 16.92 29.73 -13.87
C SER A 138 18.17 30.60 -13.58
N GLN A 139 19.22 30.52 -14.41
CA GLN A 139 20.52 31.17 -14.15
C GLN A 139 21.02 32.05 -15.29
N THR A 140 20.14 32.76 -16.00
CA THR A 140 20.56 33.77 -17.01
C THR A 140 19.94 35.12 -16.72
#